data_AF-A0A6P0S7H3-F1
#
_entry.id   AF-A0A6P0S7H3-F1
#
_cell.length_a   1.000
_cell.length_b   1.000
_cell.length_c   1.000
_cell.angle_alpha   90.00
_cell.angle_beta   90.00
_cell.angle_gamma   90.00
#
_symmetry.space_group_name_H-M   'P 1'
#
loop_
_entity.id
_entity.type
_entity.pdbx_description
1 polymer ?
#
loop_
_entity_poly.entity_id
_entity_poly.type
_entity_poly.pdbx_seq_one_letter_code
_entity_poly.pdbx_strand_id
1 'polypeptide(L)'
;MKKNIIQRIKRFQRLPKLHKASTIRTQLISRITPLASLSNSLIEKRWDSIPSDHDLILNQSRAYTTAAPNVLAGIGHTLAEYNTGLIWARETGATYVHYPLLQPWEEYLNFGYGIPTIVEKNISNLKRFRLPRFESDITSKDFDLISKKMAYVSREEPILFLLGDGQNSHKQDSTSEELRSRYWANNAISQRLDLRKSGLTNISVHVRRRNATDMNNPAVHDPQSAAYKSRYLANDFFMNACKCIEQELGREKTHFNIFSQGKPEDFETFESLHSVELQLQTDQYETFHNLVLADILIVSPSSFSFKAGMLCKGKKIARSPWWHAIPTNDEWIAVPEGLNTAATFSTISKGLTTR
;
A
#
# COMPACT_ATOMS: atom_id res chain seq x y z
N MET A 1 14.54 -14.35 20.72
CA MET A 1 15.21 -14.40 19.41
C MET A 1 15.05 -15.73 18.66
N LYS A 2 15.37 -16.91 19.26
CA LYS A 2 15.27 -18.23 18.60
C LYS A 2 13.84 -18.62 18.13
N LYS A 3 12.78 -18.34 18.90
CA LYS A 3 11.37 -18.64 18.51
C LYS A 3 10.93 -17.94 17.22
N ASN A 4 11.33 -16.66 17.03
CA ASN A 4 10.98 -15.88 15.84
C ASN A 4 11.70 -16.36 14.57
N ILE A 5 12.93 -16.86 14.70
CA ILE A 5 13.69 -17.42 13.57
C ILE A 5 13.04 -18.73 13.11
N ILE A 6 12.68 -19.62 14.04
CA ILE A 6 12.03 -20.91 13.72
C ILE A 6 10.67 -20.68 13.04
N GLN A 7 9.86 -19.75 13.54
CA GLN A 7 8.57 -19.42 12.91
C GLN A 7 8.75 -18.87 11.48
N ARG A 8 9.75 -18.03 11.24
CA ARG A 8 10.06 -17.52 9.90
C ARG A 8 10.54 -18.60 8.94
N ILE A 9 11.39 -19.52 9.39
CA ILE A 9 11.84 -20.66 8.58
C ILE A 9 10.65 -21.55 8.20
N LYS A 10 9.78 -21.88 9.17
CA LYS A 10 8.55 -22.65 8.90
C LYS A 10 7.64 -21.94 7.90
N ARG A 11 7.46 -20.62 8.02
CA ARG A 11 6.67 -19.83 7.06
C ARG A 11 7.29 -19.84 5.67
N PHE A 12 8.62 -19.68 5.57
CA PHE A 12 9.36 -19.74 4.31
C PHE A 12 9.22 -21.12 3.61
N GLN A 13 9.34 -22.22 4.35
CA GLN A 13 9.23 -23.57 3.80
C GLN A 13 7.85 -23.83 3.17
N ARG A 14 6.80 -23.23 3.72
CA ARG A 14 5.42 -23.32 3.23
C ARG A 14 5.10 -22.39 2.06
N LEU A 15 6.02 -21.50 1.67
CA LEU A 15 5.77 -20.60 0.54
C LEU A 15 5.68 -21.37 -0.78
N PRO A 16 4.82 -20.95 -1.73
CA PRO A 16 4.87 -21.43 -3.10
C PRO A 16 6.24 -21.20 -3.74
N LYS A 17 6.63 -22.05 -4.69
CA LYS A 17 7.96 -22.01 -5.36
C LYS A 17 8.30 -20.63 -5.90
N LEU A 18 7.32 -19.93 -6.49
CA LEU A 18 7.46 -18.58 -7.01
C LEU A 18 8.00 -17.60 -5.95
N HIS A 19 7.46 -17.65 -4.73
CA HIS A 19 7.83 -16.74 -3.64
C HIS A 19 9.10 -17.14 -2.90
N LYS A 20 9.49 -18.42 -2.95
CA LYS A 20 10.73 -18.88 -2.31
C LYS A 20 11.94 -18.18 -2.91
N ALA A 21 12.02 -18.07 -4.23
CA ALA A 21 13.15 -17.45 -4.91
C ALA A 21 13.32 -15.96 -4.56
N SER A 22 12.24 -15.18 -4.60
CA SER A 22 12.28 -13.77 -4.19
C SER A 22 12.61 -13.63 -2.71
N THR A 23 11.99 -14.44 -1.85
CA THR A 23 12.19 -14.38 -0.40
C THR A 23 13.63 -14.71 0.02
N ILE A 24 14.26 -15.73 -0.59
CA ILE A 24 15.67 -16.05 -0.31
C ILE A 24 16.53 -14.82 -0.56
N ARG A 25 16.31 -14.14 -1.68
CA ARG A 25 17.11 -12.99 -2.05
C ARG A 25 16.87 -11.80 -1.11
N THR A 26 15.60 -11.45 -0.89
CA THR A 26 15.20 -10.30 -0.07
C THR A 26 15.52 -10.49 1.43
N GLN A 27 15.58 -11.72 1.95
CA GLN A 27 15.76 -11.96 3.40
C GLN A 27 17.06 -12.67 3.80
N LEU A 28 17.64 -13.52 2.94
CA LEU A 28 18.88 -14.23 3.26
C LEU A 28 20.07 -13.54 2.64
N ILE A 29 20.04 -13.25 1.33
CA ILE A 29 21.20 -12.67 0.62
C ILE A 29 21.40 -11.21 1.02
N SER A 30 20.33 -10.41 1.08
CA SER A 30 20.39 -8.99 1.47
C SER A 30 20.95 -8.75 2.89
N ARG A 31 20.93 -9.77 3.77
CA ARG A 31 21.41 -9.68 5.16
C ARG A 31 22.84 -10.16 5.35
N ILE A 32 23.42 -10.82 4.34
CA ILE A 32 24.85 -11.13 4.33
C ILE A 32 25.52 -9.93 3.66
N THR A 33 25.84 -8.91 4.46
CA THR A 33 26.27 -7.58 4.00
C THR A 33 27.30 -7.60 2.87
N PRO A 34 28.36 -8.44 2.90
CA PRO A 34 29.33 -8.50 1.80
C PRO A 34 28.73 -8.99 0.48
N LEU A 35 27.88 -10.04 0.53
CA LEU A 35 27.24 -10.61 -0.66
C LEU A 35 26.16 -9.69 -1.22
N ALA A 36 25.40 -9.03 -0.34
CA ALA A 36 24.42 -8.03 -0.74
C ALA A 36 25.07 -6.84 -1.43
N SER A 37 26.14 -6.29 -0.84
CA SER A 37 26.92 -5.18 -1.39
C SER A 37 27.52 -5.52 -2.75
N LEU A 38 28.16 -6.69 -2.87
CA LEU A 38 28.73 -7.15 -4.14
C LEU A 38 27.66 -7.34 -5.22
N SER A 39 26.54 -8.00 -4.88
CA SER A 39 25.44 -8.20 -5.83
C SER A 39 24.83 -6.88 -6.30
N ASN A 40 24.66 -5.91 -5.40
CA ASN A 40 24.09 -4.60 -5.76
C ASN A 40 25.07 -3.81 -6.62
N SER A 41 26.35 -3.79 -6.25
CA SER A 41 27.40 -3.13 -7.04
C SER A 41 27.49 -3.67 -8.47
N LEU A 42 27.34 -4.98 -8.66
CA LEU A 42 27.33 -5.58 -10.00
C LEU A 42 26.08 -5.17 -10.81
N ILE A 43 24.91 -5.04 -10.17
CA ILE A 43 23.68 -4.57 -10.82
C ILE A 43 23.81 -3.10 -11.21
N GLU A 44 24.30 -2.27 -10.31
CA GLU A 44 24.53 -0.83 -10.52
C GLU A 44 25.53 -0.61 -11.66
N LYS A 45 26.71 -1.26 -11.61
CA LYS A 45 27.70 -1.17 -12.69
C LYS A 45 27.14 -1.58 -14.05
N ARG A 46 26.36 -2.66 -14.09
CA ARG A 46 25.70 -3.11 -15.33
C ARG A 46 24.65 -2.11 -15.81
N TRP A 47 23.93 -1.47 -14.90
CA TRP A 47 22.94 -0.44 -15.23
C TRP A 47 23.58 0.86 -15.73
N ASP A 48 24.67 1.27 -15.09
CA ASP A 48 25.40 2.49 -15.43
C ASP A 48 26.12 2.38 -16.77
N SER A 49 26.53 1.16 -17.16
CA SER A 49 27.13 0.90 -18.46
C SER A 49 26.13 0.90 -19.64
N ILE A 50 24.82 1.04 -19.37
CA ILE A 50 23.81 1.09 -20.45
C ILE A 50 23.81 2.51 -21.04
N PRO A 51 24.00 2.66 -22.37
CA PRO A 51 23.87 3.94 -23.05
C PRO A 51 22.49 4.56 -22.81
N SER A 52 22.44 5.88 -22.72
CA SER A 52 21.20 6.63 -22.46
C SER A 52 21.04 7.87 -23.33
N ASP A 53 22.10 8.21 -24.06
CA ASP A 53 22.22 9.21 -25.11
C ASP A 53 21.72 8.64 -26.44
N HIS A 54 20.47 8.20 -26.46
CA HIS A 54 19.84 7.68 -27.67
C HIS A 54 18.36 8.05 -27.72
N ASP A 55 17.79 8.03 -28.92
CA ASP A 55 16.38 8.38 -29.16
C ASP A 55 15.45 7.16 -29.18
N LEU A 56 15.90 6.00 -28.71
CA LEU A 56 15.05 4.80 -28.62
C LEU A 56 13.85 5.04 -27.70
N ILE A 57 12.66 4.77 -28.23
CA ILE A 57 11.40 4.78 -27.50
C ILE A 57 11.12 3.35 -27.01
N LEU A 58 10.65 3.23 -25.77
CA LEU A 58 10.36 1.93 -25.18
C LEU A 58 9.19 1.25 -25.91
N ASN A 59 9.44 0.05 -26.44
CA ASN A 59 8.40 -0.74 -27.10
C ASN A 59 7.69 -1.64 -26.07
N GLN A 60 6.40 -1.40 -25.84
CA GLN A 60 5.55 -2.16 -24.91
C GLN A 60 5.50 -3.67 -25.18
N SER A 61 5.64 -4.10 -26.43
CA SER A 61 5.68 -5.53 -26.80
C SER A 61 7.01 -6.20 -26.48
N ARG A 62 8.04 -5.43 -26.12
CA ARG A 62 9.39 -5.90 -25.81
C ARG A 62 9.84 -5.58 -24.39
N ALA A 63 9.20 -4.65 -23.71
CA ALA A 63 9.54 -4.27 -22.34
C ALA A 63 8.40 -4.62 -21.38
N TYR A 64 8.66 -5.59 -20.51
CA TYR A 64 7.76 -6.01 -19.45
C TYR A 64 8.35 -5.62 -18.10
N THR A 65 7.54 -5.23 -17.12
CA THR A 65 8.05 -4.88 -15.80
C THR A 65 7.19 -5.41 -14.67
N THR A 66 7.82 -5.77 -13.55
CA THR A 66 7.13 -6.19 -12.33
C THR A 66 7.98 -5.93 -11.10
N ALA A 67 7.31 -5.78 -9.95
CA ALA A 67 7.92 -5.94 -8.64
C ALA A 67 7.74 -7.38 -8.15
N ALA A 68 8.62 -7.87 -7.27
CA ALA A 68 8.43 -9.13 -6.56
C ALA A 68 8.09 -8.82 -5.09
N PRO A 69 6.80 -8.77 -4.70
CA PRO A 69 6.42 -8.36 -3.36
C PRO A 69 6.99 -9.26 -2.26
N ASN A 70 7.39 -8.67 -1.14
CA ASN A 70 7.81 -9.32 0.09
C ASN A 70 6.59 -9.85 0.83
N VAL A 71 6.25 -11.09 0.50
CA VAL A 71 5.07 -11.79 1.05
C VAL A 71 5.23 -12.26 2.50
N LEU A 72 6.43 -12.09 3.08
CA LEU A 72 6.65 -12.32 4.51
C LEU A 72 6.41 -11.07 5.35
N ALA A 73 6.29 -9.89 4.74
CA ALA A 73 5.87 -8.67 5.41
C ALA A 73 4.35 -8.69 5.72
N GLY A 74 3.87 -7.66 6.40
CA GLY A 74 2.43 -7.42 6.54
C GLY A 74 1.84 -6.97 5.20
N ILE A 75 0.56 -7.30 4.95
CA ILE A 75 -0.09 -7.10 3.65
C ILE A 75 0.03 -5.66 3.13
N GLY A 76 -0.07 -4.64 3.99
CA GLY A 76 0.07 -3.25 3.56
C GLY A 76 1.43 -2.93 2.92
N HIS A 77 2.51 -3.58 3.36
CA HIS A 77 3.83 -3.44 2.74
C HIS A 77 3.90 -4.21 1.42
N THR A 78 3.41 -5.45 1.41
CA THR A 78 3.31 -6.28 0.19
C THR A 78 2.54 -5.56 -0.92
N LEU A 79 1.42 -4.90 -0.59
CA LEU A 79 0.63 -4.12 -1.55
C LEU A 79 1.31 -2.83 -2.01
N ALA A 80 2.18 -2.23 -1.17
CA ALA A 80 2.94 -1.05 -1.57
C ALA A 80 4.00 -1.41 -2.63
N GLU A 81 4.72 -2.53 -2.43
CA GLU A 81 5.69 -3.02 -3.42
C GLU A 81 5.00 -3.50 -4.70
N TYR A 82 3.88 -4.24 -4.57
CA TYR A 82 3.06 -4.63 -5.72
C TYR A 82 2.69 -3.41 -6.58
N ASN A 83 2.14 -2.39 -5.91
CA ASN A 83 1.67 -1.19 -6.58
C ASN A 83 2.82 -0.35 -7.17
N THR A 84 4.01 -0.39 -6.55
CA THR A 84 5.22 0.23 -7.09
C THR A 84 5.56 -0.37 -8.45
N GLY A 85 5.44 -1.69 -8.62
CA GLY A 85 5.61 -2.33 -9.93
C GLY A 85 4.65 -1.78 -10.99
N LEU A 86 3.39 -1.57 -10.62
CA LEU A 86 2.37 -1.04 -11.52
C LEU A 86 2.62 0.44 -11.87
N ILE A 87 3.03 1.25 -10.90
CA ILE A 87 3.43 2.65 -11.12
C ILE A 87 4.60 2.71 -12.10
N TRP A 88 5.65 1.92 -11.86
CA TRP A 88 6.82 1.87 -12.73
C TRP A 88 6.48 1.47 -14.17
N ALA A 89 5.55 0.53 -14.35
CA ALA A 89 5.06 0.17 -15.69
C ALA A 89 4.46 1.38 -16.41
N ARG A 90 3.62 2.17 -15.72
CA ARG A 90 3.00 3.37 -16.27
C ARG A 90 4.00 4.47 -16.57
N GLU A 91 4.85 4.80 -15.59
CA GLU A 91 5.82 5.91 -15.72
C GLU A 91 6.88 5.62 -16.78
N THR A 92 7.25 4.35 -16.98
CA THR A 92 8.20 3.96 -18.03
C THR A 92 7.55 3.65 -19.38
N GLY A 93 6.24 3.44 -19.41
CA GLY A 93 5.53 2.92 -20.57
C GLY A 93 5.79 1.43 -20.86
N ALA A 94 6.30 0.65 -19.89
CA ALA A 94 6.45 -0.79 -20.02
C ALA A 94 5.13 -1.54 -19.78
N THR A 95 5.01 -2.75 -20.33
CA THR A 95 3.87 -3.63 -20.03
C THR A 95 3.99 -4.18 -18.61
N TYR A 96 3.01 -3.90 -17.74
CA TYR A 96 2.99 -4.49 -16.40
C TYR A 96 2.75 -6.00 -16.47
N VAL A 97 3.53 -6.76 -15.72
CA VAL A 97 3.33 -8.19 -15.50
C VAL A 97 2.92 -8.39 -14.05
N HIS A 98 1.82 -9.11 -13.84
CA HIS A 98 1.31 -9.40 -12.52
C HIS A 98 2.22 -10.41 -11.80
N TYR A 99 2.66 -10.05 -10.59
CA TYR A 99 3.27 -10.98 -9.64
C TYR A 99 2.21 -11.40 -8.62
N PRO A 100 1.77 -12.68 -8.63
CA PRO A 100 0.75 -13.18 -7.71
C PRO A 100 1.06 -12.87 -6.25
N LEU A 101 0.05 -12.48 -5.50
CA LEU A 101 0.09 -12.36 -4.05
C LEU A 101 -0.06 -13.75 -3.40
N LEU A 102 0.18 -13.83 -2.09
CA LEU A 102 -0.16 -15.05 -1.35
C LEU A 102 -1.67 -15.17 -1.20
N GLN A 103 -2.18 -16.38 -1.36
CA GLN A 103 -3.56 -16.68 -1.01
C GLN A 103 -3.81 -16.46 0.50
N PRO A 104 -5.01 -16.02 0.88
CA PRO A 104 -6.16 -15.71 0.02
C PRO A 104 -6.18 -14.26 -0.54
N TRP A 105 -5.15 -13.44 -0.32
CA TRP A 105 -5.12 -12.04 -0.80
C TRP A 105 -5.19 -11.90 -2.32
N GLU A 106 -4.61 -12.85 -3.05
CA GLU A 106 -4.64 -12.87 -4.51
C GLU A 106 -6.08 -12.92 -5.04
N GLU A 107 -6.82 -13.96 -4.63
CA GLU A 107 -8.24 -14.12 -4.99
C GLU A 107 -9.11 -13.00 -4.41
N TYR A 108 -8.82 -12.58 -3.16
CA TYR A 108 -9.59 -11.55 -2.49
C TYR A 108 -9.50 -10.19 -3.21
N LEU A 109 -8.33 -9.78 -3.67
CA LEU A 109 -8.13 -8.46 -4.30
C LEU A 109 -8.42 -8.45 -5.81
N ASN A 110 -8.25 -9.60 -6.47
CA ASN A 110 -8.47 -9.73 -7.91
C ASN A 110 -7.60 -8.78 -8.78
N PHE A 111 -6.46 -8.32 -8.24
CA PHE A 111 -5.60 -7.33 -8.93
C PHE A 111 -4.89 -7.89 -10.17
N GLY A 112 -4.74 -9.21 -10.29
CA GLY A 112 -4.21 -9.86 -11.48
C GLY A 112 -5.20 -10.00 -12.63
N TYR A 113 -6.48 -9.68 -12.42
CA TYR A 113 -7.51 -9.88 -13.45
C TYR A 113 -7.23 -9.08 -14.72
N GLY A 114 -7.19 -9.79 -15.85
CA GLY A 114 -6.95 -9.21 -17.17
C GLY A 114 -5.51 -8.76 -17.44
N ILE A 115 -4.53 -9.17 -16.62
CA ILE A 115 -3.11 -8.85 -16.82
C ILE A 115 -2.28 -10.13 -17.00
N PRO A 116 -1.27 -10.14 -17.91
CA PRO A 116 -0.30 -11.22 -18.00
C PRO A 116 0.42 -11.48 -16.67
N THR A 117 0.45 -12.73 -16.21
CA THR A 117 1.13 -13.09 -14.96
C THR A 117 2.54 -13.64 -15.20
N ILE A 118 3.45 -13.43 -14.24
CA ILE A 118 4.86 -13.89 -14.32
C ILE A 118 4.99 -15.42 -14.46
N VAL A 119 3.94 -16.17 -14.12
CA VAL A 119 3.90 -17.64 -14.24
C VAL A 119 3.39 -18.13 -15.59
N GLU A 120 2.87 -17.25 -16.46
CA GLU A 120 2.50 -17.62 -17.83
C GLU A 120 3.72 -18.01 -18.64
N LYS A 121 3.59 -19.04 -19.49
CA LYS A 121 4.72 -19.64 -20.22
C LYS A 121 5.49 -18.65 -21.10
N ASN A 122 4.78 -17.77 -21.80
CA ASN A 122 5.36 -16.72 -22.64
C ASN A 122 6.13 -15.67 -21.82
N ILE A 123 5.73 -15.42 -20.57
CA ILE A 123 6.41 -14.48 -19.68
C ILE A 123 7.56 -15.14 -18.93
N SER A 124 7.36 -16.38 -18.43
CA SER A 124 8.34 -17.09 -17.63
C SER A 124 9.63 -17.40 -18.37
N ASN A 125 9.56 -17.50 -19.71
CA ASN A 125 10.67 -17.77 -20.62
C ASN A 125 11.45 -16.52 -21.03
N LEU A 126 10.95 -15.31 -20.71
CA LEU A 126 11.66 -14.07 -21.04
C LEU A 126 12.98 -13.97 -20.28
N LYS A 127 13.98 -13.36 -20.93
CA LYS A 127 15.20 -12.96 -20.23
C LYS A 127 14.85 -11.93 -19.17
N ARG A 128 15.44 -12.10 -17.99
CA ARG A 128 15.19 -11.23 -16.84
C ARG A 128 16.32 -10.22 -16.70
N PHE A 129 15.96 -8.96 -16.62
CA PHE A 129 16.89 -7.88 -16.30
C PHE A 129 16.50 -7.28 -14.97
N ARG A 130 17.42 -7.26 -14.00
CA ARG A 130 17.13 -6.66 -12.69
C ARG A 130 17.60 -5.22 -12.69
N LEU A 131 16.70 -4.33 -12.31
CA LEU A 131 17.02 -2.92 -12.12
C LEU A 131 17.73 -2.71 -10.78
N PRO A 132 18.61 -1.69 -10.68
CA PRO A 132 19.11 -1.26 -9.37
C PRO A 132 17.96 -0.75 -8.51
N ARG A 133 18.22 -0.56 -7.22
CA ARG A 133 17.28 0.13 -6.35
C ARG A 133 17.50 1.63 -6.54
N PHE A 134 16.42 2.36 -6.72
CA PHE A 134 16.41 3.80 -6.84
C PHE A 134 15.89 4.42 -5.55
N GLU A 135 16.34 5.62 -5.24
CA GLU A 135 15.79 6.43 -4.15
C GLU A 135 14.30 6.70 -4.38
N SER A 136 13.56 7.02 -3.32
CA SER A 136 12.10 7.11 -3.36
C SER A 136 11.53 8.26 -4.20
N ASP A 137 12.33 9.30 -4.41
CA ASP A 137 11.91 10.58 -4.99
C ASP A 137 12.29 10.66 -6.48
N ILE A 138 11.88 9.63 -7.24
CA ILE A 138 12.13 9.53 -8.68
C ILE A 138 11.31 10.58 -9.42
N THR A 139 11.98 11.41 -10.21
CA THR A 139 11.35 12.45 -11.03
C THR A 139 10.94 11.92 -12.40
N SER A 140 10.12 12.68 -13.14
CA SER A 140 9.80 12.35 -14.53
C SER A 140 11.03 12.27 -15.43
N LYS A 141 12.08 13.07 -15.15
CA LYS A 141 13.35 13.01 -15.89
C LYS A 141 14.10 11.69 -15.62
N ASP A 142 14.04 11.20 -14.38
CA ASP A 142 14.63 9.92 -14.03
C ASP A 142 13.88 8.78 -14.73
N PHE A 143 12.55 8.84 -14.79
CA PHE A 143 11.76 7.86 -15.54
C PHE A 143 12.02 7.91 -17.05
N ASP A 144 12.22 9.08 -17.65
CA ASP A 144 12.64 9.19 -19.06
C ASP A 144 13.99 8.50 -19.30
N LEU A 145 14.97 8.76 -18.42
CA LEU A 145 16.28 8.11 -18.48
C LEU A 145 16.19 6.59 -18.31
N ILE A 146 15.40 6.12 -17.34
CA ILE A 146 15.16 4.70 -17.09
C ILE A 146 14.51 4.06 -18.32
N SER A 147 13.51 4.71 -18.91
CA SER A 147 12.78 4.20 -20.08
C SER A 147 13.69 4.08 -21.29
N LYS A 148 14.58 5.05 -21.52
CA LYS A 148 15.60 4.98 -22.56
C LYS A 148 16.51 3.77 -22.36
N LYS A 149 17.10 3.62 -21.16
CA LYS A 149 17.95 2.47 -20.85
C LYS A 149 17.22 1.13 -21.02
N MET A 150 15.95 1.05 -20.62
CA MET A 150 15.10 -0.13 -20.83
C MET A 150 14.87 -0.40 -22.33
N ALA A 151 14.68 0.64 -23.14
CA ALA A 151 14.51 0.52 -24.59
C ALA A 151 15.78 -0.02 -25.25
N TYR A 152 16.96 0.47 -24.84
CA TYR A 152 18.23 -0.06 -25.30
C TYR A 152 18.40 -1.55 -24.96
N VAL A 153 18.11 -1.93 -23.72
CA VAL A 153 18.25 -3.33 -23.25
C VAL A 153 17.30 -4.28 -23.96
N SER A 154 16.07 -3.83 -24.28
CA SER A 154 15.02 -4.63 -24.92
C SER A 154 14.95 -4.47 -26.45
N ARG A 155 15.93 -3.83 -27.07
CA ARG A 155 15.90 -3.52 -28.51
C ARG A 155 15.92 -4.76 -29.40
N GLU A 156 16.66 -5.80 -29.02
CA GLU A 156 16.84 -7.02 -29.83
C GLU A 156 15.80 -8.10 -29.50
N GLU A 157 15.36 -8.16 -28.24
CA GLU A 157 14.47 -9.21 -27.75
C GLU A 157 13.61 -8.72 -26.59
N PRO A 158 12.47 -9.38 -26.31
CA PRO A 158 11.64 -9.03 -25.17
C PRO A 158 12.28 -9.35 -23.82
N ILE A 159 12.22 -8.40 -22.89
CA ILE A 159 12.85 -8.47 -21.57
C ILE A 159 11.82 -8.25 -20.47
N LEU A 160 11.91 -9.06 -19.42
CA LEU A 160 11.22 -8.84 -18.15
C LEU A 160 12.14 -8.10 -17.17
N PHE A 161 11.85 -6.82 -16.95
CA PHE A 161 12.50 -5.98 -15.96
C PHE A 161 11.93 -6.26 -14.56
N LEU A 162 12.81 -6.61 -13.63
CA LEU A 162 12.48 -6.84 -12.23
C LEU A 162 12.96 -5.64 -11.41
N LEU A 163 12.05 -4.97 -10.71
CA LEU A 163 12.43 -3.90 -9.80
C LEU A 163 13.38 -4.42 -8.70
N GLY A 164 14.21 -3.52 -8.17
CA GLY A 164 15.08 -3.80 -7.03
C GLY A 164 14.27 -4.32 -5.82
N ASP A 165 14.88 -5.22 -5.04
CA ASP A 165 14.20 -5.76 -3.85
C ASP A 165 13.93 -4.63 -2.85
N GLY A 166 12.68 -4.52 -2.36
CA GLY A 166 12.28 -3.44 -1.46
C GLY A 166 12.08 -2.07 -2.13
N GLN A 167 12.09 -2.00 -3.46
CA GLN A 167 11.71 -0.78 -4.18
C GLN A 167 10.28 -0.40 -3.80
N ASN A 168 10.09 0.85 -3.39
CA ASN A 168 8.78 1.36 -2.99
C ASN A 168 8.64 2.81 -3.45
N SER A 169 7.48 3.18 -4.01
CA SER A 169 7.16 4.56 -4.34
C SER A 169 6.53 5.28 -3.14
N HIS A 170 6.85 6.56 -2.94
CA HIS A 170 6.15 7.39 -1.93
C HIS A 170 4.77 7.85 -2.43
N LYS A 171 4.67 8.19 -3.72
CA LYS A 171 3.42 8.49 -4.41
C LYS A 171 2.80 7.19 -4.89
N GLN A 172 1.68 6.80 -4.29
CA GLN A 172 1.09 5.47 -4.45
C GLN A 172 -0.31 5.51 -5.07
N ASP A 173 -0.86 6.69 -5.29
CA ASP A 173 -2.27 6.94 -5.61
C ASP A 173 -2.59 6.94 -7.11
N SER A 174 -1.60 7.10 -7.99
CA SER A 174 -1.83 7.21 -9.43
C SER A 174 -2.54 5.99 -10.02
N THR A 175 -2.40 4.82 -9.39
CA THR A 175 -3.00 3.54 -9.80
C THR A 175 -4.35 3.24 -9.13
N SER A 176 -4.89 4.16 -8.33
CA SER A 176 -6.11 3.93 -7.54
C SER A 176 -7.28 3.47 -8.40
N GLU A 177 -7.54 4.14 -9.52
CA GLU A 177 -8.67 3.83 -10.41
C GLU A 177 -8.59 2.41 -10.99
N GLU A 178 -7.41 2.02 -11.49
CA GLU A 178 -7.20 0.68 -12.06
C GLU A 178 -7.37 -0.41 -11.00
N LEU A 179 -6.73 -0.25 -9.83
CA LEU A 179 -6.85 -1.24 -8.76
C LEU A 179 -8.29 -1.31 -8.22
N ARG A 180 -8.96 -0.16 -8.12
CA ARG A 180 -10.37 -0.05 -7.73
C ARG A 180 -11.25 -0.81 -8.72
N SER A 181 -11.07 -0.60 -10.02
CA SER A 181 -11.84 -1.29 -11.05
C SER A 181 -11.72 -2.82 -10.95
N ARG A 182 -10.51 -3.33 -10.72
CA ARG A 182 -10.25 -4.77 -10.58
C ARG A 182 -10.80 -5.36 -9.30
N TYR A 183 -10.66 -4.63 -8.20
CA TYR A 183 -11.28 -5.00 -6.93
C TYR A 183 -12.77 -5.19 -7.17
N TRP A 184 -13.48 -4.16 -7.63
CA TRP A 184 -14.93 -4.19 -7.82
C TRP A 184 -15.42 -5.13 -8.94
N ALA A 185 -14.55 -5.56 -9.86
CA ALA A 185 -14.86 -6.61 -10.83
C ALA A 185 -14.89 -8.02 -10.21
N ASN A 186 -14.46 -8.18 -8.95
CA ASN A 186 -14.52 -9.44 -8.24
C ASN A 186 -15.96 -9.76 -7.79
N ASN A 187 -16.61 -10.73 -8.46
CA ASN A 187 -17.97 -11.15 -8.13
C ASN A 187 -18.16 -11.58 -6.67
N ALA A 188 -17.12 -12.12 -6.03
CA ALA A 188 -17.16 -12.55 -4.63
C ALA A 188 -17.30 -11.38 -3.64
N ILE A 189 -17.10 -10.13 -4.07
CA ILE A 189 -17.30 -8.95 -3.21
C ILE A 189 -18.74 -8.86 -2.72
N SER A 190 -19.72 -9.16 -3.57
CA SER A 190 -21.15 -9.07 -3.22
C SER A 190 -21.58 -9.98 -2.06
N GLN A 191 -20.78 -11.00 -1.76
CA GLN A 191 -21.04 -11.97 -0.69
C GLN A 191 -20.33 -11.63 0.62
N ARG A 192 -19.51 -10.56 0.64
CA ARG A 192 -18.76 -10.16 1.83
C ARG A 192 -19.65 -9.42 2.81
N LEU A 193 -19.30 -9.49 4.09
CA LEU A 193 -20.01 -8.81 5.16
C LEU A 193 -19.94 -7.30 4.96
N ASP A 194 -21.12 -6.69 4.75
CA ASP A 194 -21.33 -5.25 4.70
C ASP A 194 -21.85 -4.77 6.06
N LEU A 195 -21.03 -4.00 6.77
CA LEU A 195 -21.36 -3.44 8.09
C LEU A 195 -22.05 -2.07 8.01
N ARG A 196 -22.38 -1.59 6.79
CA ARG A 196 -23.06 -0.31 6.62
C ARG A 196 -24.49 -0.37 7.15
N LYS A 197 -24.93 0.73 7.75
CA LYS A 197 -26.31 0.95 8.16
C LYS A 197 -27.06 1.67 7.05
N SER A 198 -28.18 1.07 6.62
CA SER A 198 -29.04 1.64 5.59
C SER A 198 -29.61 2.99 6.01
N GLY A 199 -29.63 3.95 5.09
CA GLY A 199 -30.18 5.29 5.32
C GLY A 199 -29.26 6.26 6.07
N LEU A 200 -28.06 5.83 6.48
CA LEU A 200 -27.07 6.65 7.15
C LEU A 200 -25.83 6.84 6.26
N THR A 201 -25.10 7.93 6.47
CA THR A 201 -23.72 8.06 5.99
C THR A 201 -22.85 7.15 6.84
N ASN A 202 -22.11 6.24 6.21
CA ASN A 202 -21.29 5.25 6.90
C ASN A 202 -19.83 5.68 6.92
N ILE A 203 -19.34 5.98 8.12
CA ILE A 203 -17.96 6.38 8.37
C ILE A 203 -17.19 5.19 8.92
N SER A 204 -16.10 4.81 8.25
CA SER A 204 -15.15 3.85 8.80
C SER A 204 -13.93 4.57 9.35
N VAL A 205 -13.49 4.17 10.54
CA VAL A 205 -12.33 4.73 11.22
C VAL A 205 -11.34 3.60 11.49
N HIS A 206 -10.16 3.67 10.88
CA HIS A 206 -9.11 2.70 11.19
C HIS A 206 -8.12 3.30 12.19
N VAL A 207 -8.10 2.77 13.41
CA VAL A 207 -7.15 3.16 14.46
C VAL A 207 -6.03 2.13 14.53
N ARG A 208 -4.82 2.51 14.09
CA ARG A 208 -3.67 1.61 14.16
C ARG A 208 -3.17 1.51 15.61
N ARG A 209 -3.11 0.29 16.14
CA ARG A 209 -2.37 -0.04 17.38
C ARG A 209 -1.14 -0.87 17.10
N ARG A 210 -0.22 -0.89 18.07
CA ARG A 210 0.96 -1.76 18.05
C ARG A 210 0.50 -3.21 18.09
N ASN A 211 1.07 -4.04 17.22
CA ASN A 211 0.88 -5.49 17.27
C ASN A 211 2.20 -6.23 17.53
N ALA A 212 2.13 -7.55 17.68
CA ALA A 212 3.30 -8.39 17.94
C ALA A 212 4.41 -8.24 16.87
N THR A 213 4.05 -7.89 15.62
CA THR A 213 5.02 -7.64 14.57
C THR A 213 5.76 -6.33 14.80
N ASP A 214 5.02 -5.25 15.13
CA ASP A 214 5.57 -3.94 15.45
C ASP A 214 6.51 -4.00 16.66
N MET A 215 6.19 -4.84 17.65
CA MET A 215 7.04 -5.06 18.83
C MET A 215 8.42 -5.67 18.51
N ASN A 216 8.65 -6.18 17.29
CA ASN A 216 9.99 -6.59 16.86
C ASN A 216 10.88 -5.43 16.40
N ASN A 217 10.34 -4.21 16.30
CA ASN A 217 11.09 -3.01 15.98
C ASN A 217 11.27 -2.17 17.26
N PRO A 218 12.46 -2.16 17.88
CA PRO A 218 12.71 -1.38 19.10
C PRO A 218 12.46 0.12 18.92
N ALA A 219 12.59 0.64 17.69
CA ALA A 219 12.38 2.06 17.41
C ALA A 219 10.94 2.53 17.69
N VAL A 220 9.95 1.63 17.78
CA VAL A 220 8.56 1.98 18.10
C VAL A 220 8.15 1.61 19.53
N HIS A 221 9.09 1.27 20.40
CA HIS A 221 8.80 0.94 21.80
C HIS A 221 8.55 2.20 22.63
N ASP A 222 9.31 3.26 22.39
CA ASP A 222 9.16 4.57 23.04
C ASP A 222 8.05 5.40 22.34
N PRO A 223 6.96 5.75 23.04
CA PRO A 223 5.90 6.62 22.53
C PRO A 223 6.38 8.02 22.10
N GLN A 224 7.52 8.49 22.62
CA GLN A 224 8.08 9.80 22.27
C GLN A 224 8.94 9.79 21.01
N SER A 225 9.37 8.60 20.55
CA SER A 225 10.19 8.44 19.36
C SER A 225 9.50 8.92 18.09
N ALA A 226 10.28 9.43 17.14
CA ALA A 226 9.79 9.82 15.82
C ALA A 226 9.13 8.64 15.08
N ALA A 227 9.69 7.43 15.21
CA ALA A 227 9.14 6.24 14.58
C ALA A 227 7.76 5.87 15.17
N TYR A 228 7.54 6.02 16.47
CA TYR A 228 6.21 5.85 17.07
C TYR A 228 5.23 6.91 16.57
N LYS A 229 5.58 8.20 16.70
CA LYS A 229 4.72 9.34 16.32
C LYS A 229 4.36 9.35 14.84
N SER A 230 5.24 8.83 13.99
CA SER A 230 4.92 8.68 12.56
C SER A 230 3.80 7.66 12.31
N ARG A 231 3.63 6.64 13.17
CA ARG A 231 2.77 5.47 12.95
C ARG A 231 1.49 5.45 13.77
N TYR A 232 1.52 5.98 14.99
CA TYR A 232 0.43 5.83 15.95
C TYR A 232 -0.11 7.20 16.34
N LEU A 233 -1.41 7.39 16.15
CA LEU A 233 -2.12 8.59 16.53
C LEU A 233 -2.93 8.34 17.80
N ALA A 234 -3.07 9.37 18.62
CA ALA A 234 -3.97 9.36 19.78
C ALA A 234 -5.44 9.31 19.31
N ASN A 235 -6.32 8.81 20.17
CA ASN A 235 -7.76 8.75 19.85
C ASN A 235 -8.35 10.13 19.58
N ASP A 236 -7.84 11.17 20.24
CA ASP A 236 -8.30 12.55 20.10
C ASP A 236 -8.32 13.02 18.64
N PHE A 237 -7.33 12.62 17.84
CA PHE A 237 -7.32 12.94 16.41
C PHE A 237 -8.56 12.36 15.71
N PHE A 238 -8.81 11.08 15.91
CA PHE A 238 -9.93 10.37 15.28
C PHE A 238 -11.26 10.89 15.82
N MET A 239 -11.36 11.10 17.13
CA MET A 239 -12.58 11.59 17.76
C MET A 239 -12.93 13.01 17.31
N ASN A 240 -11.94 13.90 17.17
CA ASN A 240 -12.16 15.24 16.63
C ASN A 240 -12.64 15.20 15.18
N ALA A 241 -12.09 14.30 14.36
CA ALA A 241 -12.58 14.09 13.00
C ALA A 241 -14.03 13.57 12.99
N CYS A 242 -14.37 12.60 13.85
CA CYS A 242 -15.74 12.09 13.97
C CYS A 242 -16.73 13.18 14.40
N LYS A 243 -16.39 13.99 15.42
CA LYS A 243 -17.23 15.12 15.87
C LYS A 243 -17.45 16.15 14.77
N CYS A 244 -16.43 16.42 13.96
CA CYS A 244 -16.58 17.30 12.80
C CYS A 244 -17.58 16.74 11.80
N ILE A 245 -17.47 15.45 11.46
CA ILE A 245 -18.41 14.82 10.53
C ILE A 245 -19.84 14.84 11.09
N GLU A 246 -20.02 14.54 12.38
CA GLU A 246 -21.33 14.63 13.06
C GLU A 246 -21.93 16.04 13.00
N GLN A 247 -21.10 17.07 13.20
CA GLN A 247 -21.54 18.47 13.15
C GLN A 247 -21.97 18.89 11.74
N GLU A 248 -21.21 18.49 10.73
CA GLU A 248 -21.45 18.89 9.33
C GLU A 248 -22.59 18.12 8.67
N LEU A 249 -22.68 16.81 8.94
CA LEU A 249 -23.67 15.93 8.28
C LEU A 249 -24.92 15.70 9.13
N GLY A 250 -24.85 15.97 10.44
CA GLY A 250 -25.91 15.72 11.42
C GLY A 250 -25.75 14.38 12.13
N ARG A 251 -25.77 14.40 13.46
CA ARG A 251 -25.52 13.25 14.35
C ARG A 251 -26.41 12.04 14.06
N GLU A 252 -27.69 12.27 13.80
CA GLU A 252 -28.69 11.22 13.51
C GLU A 252 -28.55 10.64 12.10
N LYS A 253 -27.69 11.22 11.26
CA LYS A 253 -27.46 10.81 9.85
C LYS A 253 -26.12 10.10 9.66
N THR A 254 -25.33 9.94 10.71
CA THR A 254 -23.98 9.37 10.63
C THR A 254 -23.88 8.11 11.48
N HIS A 255 -23.19 7.11 10.95
CA HIS A 255 -22.86 5.89 11.67
C HIS A 255 -21.36 5.61 11.58
N PHE A 256 -20.73 5.33 12.72
CA PHE A 256 -19.29 5.10 12.80
C PHE A 256 -18.96 3.62 13.08
N ASN A 257 -18.12 3.03 12.24
CA ASN A 257 -17.48 1.74 12.52
C ASN A 257 -15.99 1.98 12.88
N ILE A 258 -15.60 1.65 14.11
CA ILE A 258 -14.22 1.82 14.60
C ILE A 258 -13.48 0.48 14.48
N PHE A 259 -12.60 0.39 13.47
CA PHE A 259 -11.76 -0.79 13.23
C PHE A 259 -10.42 -0.64 13.94
N SER A 260 -10.12 -1.57 14.85
CA SER A 260 -8.86 -1.56 15.58
C SER A 260 -8.50 -2.92 16.19
N GLN A 261 -7.29 -2.98 16.72
CA GLN A 261 -6.88 -3.96 17.72
C GLN A 261 -6.90 -3.30 19.11
N GLY A 262 -7.06 -4.08 20.16
CA GLY A 262 -7.12 -3.59 21.54
C GLY A 262 -8.32 -4.17 22.29
N LYS A 263 -8.66 -3.55 23.41
CA LYS A 263 -9.86 -3.85 24.19
C LYS A 263 -10.84 -2.67 24.14
N PRO A 264 -12.13 -2.87 24.42
CA PRO A 264 -13.12 -1.80 24.39
C PRO A 264 -12.74 -0.57 25.23
N GLU A 265 -12.09 -0.77 26.39
CA GLU A 265 -11.69 0.32 27.29
C GLU A 265 -10.68 1.29 26.63
N ASP A 266 -9.92 0.82 25.64
CA ASP A 266 -9.00 1.66 24.86
C ASP A 266 -9.73 2.65 23.93
N PHE A 267 -11.07 2.57 23.83
CA PHE A 267 -11.91 3.29 22.87
C PHE A 267 -13.11 4.01 23.52
N GLU A 268 -13.16 4.12 24.84
CA GLU A 268 -14.26 4.78 25.59
C GLU A 268 -14.58 6.20 25.07
N THR A 269 -13.58 6.94 24.58
CA THR A 269 -13.80 8.29 24.04
C THR A 269 -14.83 8.34 22.89
N PHE A 270 -14.95 7.25 22.13
CA PHE A 270 -15.89 7.14 21.02
C PHE A 270 -17.34 6.89 21.47
N GLU A 271 -17.58 6.50 22.72
CA GLU A 271 -18.94 6.29 23.26
C GLU A 271 -19.79 7.57 23.28
N SER A 272 -19.15 8.74 23.17
CA SER A 272 -19.85 10.02 23.05
C SER A 272 -20.45 10.30 21.66
N LEU A 273 -20.12 9.48 20.65
CA LEU A 273 -20.75 9.53 19.32
C LEU A 273 -22.18 9.01 19.39
N HIS A 274 -23.06 9.54 18.55
CA HIS A 274 -24.47 9.18 18.56
C HIS A 274 -24.70 7.73 18.11
N SER A 275 -24.02 7.29 17.05
CA SER A 275 -24.15 5.93 16.51
C SER A 275 -22.78 5.35 16.17
N VAL A 276 -22.31 4.39 16.97
CA VAL A 276 -20.96 3.81 16.85
C VAL A 276 -20.96 2.31 17.14
N GLU A 277 -20.19 1.55 16.36
CA GLU A 277 -19.87 0.14 16.60
C GLU A 277 -18.35 -0.07 16.64
N LEU A 278 -17.87 -0.75 17.68
CA LEU A 278 -16.46 -1.11 17.83
C LEU A 278 -16.19 -2.46 17.14
N GLN A 279 -15.48 -2.42 16.03
CA GLN A 279 -15.07 -3.59 15.25
C GLN A 279 -13.65 -4.00 15.66
N LEU A 280 -13.53 -4.58 16.85
CA LEU A 280 -12.24 -4.93 17.45
C LEU A 280 -11.82 -6.37 17.13
N GLN A 281 -10.55 -6.56 16.76
CA GLN A 281 -9.97 -7.88 16.45
C GLN A 281 -10.75 -8.66 15.38
N THR A 282 -11.45 -7.95 14.49
CA THR A 282 -12.15 -8.53 13.34
C THR A 282 -11.15 -9.09 12.34
N ASP A 283 -11.63 -9.96 11.45
CA ASP A 283 -10.79 -10.51 10.40
C ASP A 283 -10.24 -9.39 9.50
N GLN A 284 -9.00 -9.54 9.02
CA GLN A 284 -8.33 -8.50 8.25
C GLN A 284 -8.96 -8.29 6.86
N TYR A 285 -9.59 -9.30 6.28
CA TYR A 285 -10.28 -9.21 4.99
C TYR A 285 -11.64 -8.52 5.15
N GLU A 286 -12.37 -8.84 6.23
CA GLU A 286 -13.60 -8.13 6.60
C GLU A 286 -13.34 -6.67 6.93
N THR A 287 -12.30 -6.40 7.74
CA THR A 287 -11.84 -5.05 8.04
C THR A 287 -11.52 -4.31 6.75
N PHE A 288 -10.63 -4.87 5.92
CA PHE A 288 -10.22 -4.22 4.69
C PHE A 288 -11.42 -3.93 3.77
N HIS A 289 -12.37 -4.86 3.67
CA HIS A 289 -13.57 -4.67 2.85
C HIS A 289 -14.40 -3.50 3.34
N ASN A 290 -14.69 -3.44 4.64
CA ASN A 290 -15.55 -2.39 5.20
C ASN A 290 -14.87 -1.01 5.18
N LEU A 291 -13.53 -0.95 5.29
CA LEU A 291 -12.80 0.29 5.01
C LEU A 291 -12.99 0.76 3.55
N VAL A 292 -13.07 -0.17 2.58
CA VAL A 292 -13.32 0.15 1.16
C VAL A 292 -14.77 0.57 0.91
N LEU A 293 -15.73 0.02 1.65
CA LEU A 293 -17.16 0.33 1.49
C LEU A 293 -17.58 1.71 2.02
N ALA A 294 -16.76 2.34 2.86
CA ALA A 294 -17.13 3.55 3.58
C ALA A 294 -17.49 4.72 2.66
N ASP A 295 -18.50 5.50 3.05
CA ASP A 295 -18.81 6.79 2.42
C ASP A 295 -17.75 7.84 2.80
N ILE A 296 -17.25 7.74 4.04
CA ILE A 296 -16.10 8.48 4.55
C ILE A 296 -15.15 7.52 5.28
N LEU A 297 -13.88 7.52 4.92
CA LEU A 297 -12.84 6.71 5.55
C LEU A 297 -11.82 7.59 6.26
N ILE A 298 -11.73 7.48 7.60
CA ILE A 298 -10.64 8.09 8.37
C ILE A 298 -9.50 7.08 8.47
N VAL A 299 -8.37 7.37 7.82
CA VAL A 299 -7.19 6.48 7.77
C VAL A 299 -6.17 6.81 8.85
N SER A 300 -5.61 5.77 9.47
CA SER A 300 -4.36 5.91 10.23
C SER A 300 -3.13 5.96 9.33
N PRO A 301 -1.97 6.39 9.86
CA PRO A 301 -0.66 6.11 9.27
C PRO A 301 -0.38 4.60 9.19
N SER A 302 -0.91 3.95 8.15
CA SER A 302 -0.82 2.51 7.90
C SER A 302 -1.00 2.26 6.41
N SER A 303 -0.07 1.54 5.79
CA SER A 303 -0.25 1.14 4.38
C SER A 303 -1.50 0.27 4.18
N PHE A 304 -1.98 -0.41 5.23
CA PHE A 304 -3.22 -1.19 5.17
C PHE A 304 -4.45 -0.30 4.90
N SER A 305 -4.69 0.71 5.75
CA SER A 305 -5.80 1.65 5.56
C SER A 305 -5.59 2.60 4.39
N PHE A 306 -4.35 2.95 4.05
CA PHE A 306 -4.06 3.71 2.84
C PHE A 306 -4.50 2.97 1.58
N LYS A 307 -4.17 1.67 1.48
CA LYS A 307 -4.55 0.84 0.34
C LYS A 307 -6.05 0.61 0.26
N ALA A 308 -6.74 0.46 1.40
CA ALA A 308 -8.20 0.48 1.41
C ALA A 308 -8.74 1.83 0.90
N GLY A 309 -8.15 2.95 1.32
CA GLY A 309 -8.52 4.30 0.85
C GLY A 309 -8.34 4.53 -0.64
N MET A 310 -7.35 3.89 -1.29
CA MET A 310 -7.22 3.94 -2.75
C MET A 310 -8.41 3.28 -3.48
N LEU A 311 -8.93 2.19 -2.93
CA LEU A 311 -10.07 1.45 -3.50
C LEU A 311 -11.43 2.02 -3.07
N CYS A 312 -11.47 2.74 -1.95
CA CYS A 312 -12.64 3.42 -1.42
C CYS A 312 -13.08 4.55 -2.36
N LYS A 313 -14.35 4.49 -2.78
CA LYS A 313 -15.00 5.53 -3.61
C LYS A 313 -15.41 6.76 -2.80
N GLY A 314 -15.60 6.60 -1.49
CA GLY A 314 -15.93 7.68 -0.56
C GLY A 314 -14.79 8.68 -0.37
N LYS A 315 -15.02 9.68 0.48
CA LYS A 315 -13.98 10.65 0.88
C LYS A 315 -13.04 10.03 1.91
N LYS A 316 -11.76 10.36 1.83
CA LYS A 316 -10.71 9.86 2.73
C LYS A 316 -10.18 11.01 3.58
N ILE A 317 -10.06 10.82 4.88
CA ILE A 317 -9.47 11.80 5.81
C ILE A 317 -8.16 11.20 6.34
N ALA A 318 -7.05 11.90 6.13
CA ALA A 318 -5.72 11.44 6.53
C ALA A 318 -4.96 12.56 7.26
N ARG A 319 -4.22 12.24 8.32
CA ARG A 319 -3.30 13.18 8.95
C ARG A 319 -2.08 13.42 8.05
N SER A 320 -1.67 14.69 7.94
CA SER A 320 -0.42 15.13 7.33
C SER A 320 0.50 15.75 8.41
N PRO A 321 1.84 15.57 8.38
CA PRO A 321 2.59 14.80 7.41
C PRO A 321 2.43 13.29 7.59
N TRP A 322 2.65 12.57 6.50
CA TRP A 322 2.69 11.11 6.43
C TRP A 322 3.81 10.69 5.45
N TRP A 323 4.36 9.48 5.59
CA TRP A 323 5.38 8.96 4.68
C TRP A 323 4.83 8.58 3.30
N HIS A 324 3.51 8.41 3.19
CA HIS A 324 2.84 8.33 1.89
C HIS A 324 2.48 9.74 1.45
N ALA A 325 2.64 10.03 0.16
CA ALA A 325 2.06 11.26 -0.40
C ALA A 325 0.53 11.14 -0.33
N ILE A 326 -0.11 12.04 0.41
CA ILE A 326 -1.56 12.14 0.43
C ILE A 326 -1.98 12.82 -0.88
N PRO A 327 -2.91 12.24 -1.66
CA PRO A 327 -3.36 12.84 -2.92
C PRO A 327 -3.95 14.23 -2.69
N THR A 328 -3.69 15.15 -3.61
CA THR A 328 -4.17 16.54 -3.55
C THR A 328 -5.48 16.75 -4.32
N ASN A 329 -6.37 15.75 -4.31
CA ASN A 329 -7.64 15.78 -5.02
C ASN A 329 -8.83 15.87 -4.06
N ASP A 330 -10.04 16.08 -4.58
CA ASP A 330 -11.26 16.29 -3.77
C ASP A 330 -11.77 15.02 -3.05
N GLU A 331 -11.18 13.85 -3.36
CA GLU A 331 -11.46 12.62 -2.63
C GLU A 331 -10.65 12.50 -1.34
N TRP A 332 -9.52 13.21 -1.20
CA TRP A 332 -8.60 13.09 -0.05
C TRP A 332 -8.46 14.41 0.71
N ILE A 333 -8.85 14.38 1.97
CA ILE A 333 -8.78 15.50 2.90
C ILE A 333 -7.54 15.28 3.79
N ALA A 334 -6.47 16.04 3.49
CA ALA A 334 -5.28 16.07 4.31
C ALA A 334 -5.49 17.01 5.52
N VAL A 335 -5.36 16.48 6.74
CA VAL A 335 -5.49 17.23 7.99
C VAL A 335 -4.10 17.47 8.58
N PRO A 336 -3.57 18.71 8.56
CA PRO A 336 -2.26 19.01 9.12
C PRO A 336 -2.15 18.73 10.63
N GLU A 337 -0.99 18.24 11.05
CA GLU A 337 -0.62 18.08 12.46
C GLU A 337 -0.58 19.43 13.17
N GLY A 338 -0.96 19.45 14.45
CA GLY A 338 -0.88 20.65 15.29
C GLY A 338 -2.01 21.65 15.04
N LEU A 339 -2.93 21.39 14.10
CA LEU A 339 -4.16 22.16 14.04
C LEU A 339 -4.97 21.92 15.31
N ASN A 340 -5.37 23.03 15.94
CA ASN A 340 -6.39 22.98 16.97
C ASN A 340 -7.71 22.42 16.39
N THR A 341 -8.63 22.09 17.26
CA THR A 341 -9.92 21.51 16.88
C THR A 341 -10.63 22.36 15.82
N ALA A 342 -10.66 23.69 15.95
CA ALA A 342 -11.35 24.57 15.00
C ALA A 342 -10.76 24.54 13.57
N ALA A 343 -9.43 24.56 13.42
CA ALA A 343 -8.80 24.51 12.10
C ALA A 343 -8.90 23.12 11.45
N THR A 344 -8.89 22.06 12.27
CA THR A 344 -9.19 20.69 11.81
C THR A 344 -10.61 20.60 11.27
N PHE A 345 -11.58 21.17 12.00
CA PHE A 345 -12.99 21.21 11.59
C PHE A 345 -13.17 21.96 10.27
N SER A 346 -12.59 23.16 10.13
CA SER A 346 -12.67 23.94 8.88
C SER A 346 -12.14 23.17 7.67
N THR A 347 -11.01 22.46 7.84
CA THR A 347 -10.41 21.65 6.78
C THR A 347 -11.33 20.50 6.35
N ILE A 348 -11.89 19.77 7.32
CA ILE A 348 -12.79 18.65 7.06
C ILE A 348 -14.12 19.12 6.47
N SER A 349 -14.77 20.12 7.07
CA SER A 349 -16.03 20.71 6.58
C SER A 349 -15.90 21.18 5.13
N LYS A 350 -14.84 21.92 4.81
CA LYS A 350 -14.56 22.34 3.44
C LYS A 350 -14.42 21.13 2.51
N GLY A 351 -13.64 20.13 2.91
CA GLY A 351 -13.43 18.92 2.10
C GLY A 351 -14.68 18.06 1.90
N LEU A 352 -15.61 18.04 2.86
CA LEU A 352 -16.88 17.32 2.75
C LEU A 352 -17.88 18.03 1.82
N THR A 353 -17.80 19.36 1.71
CA THR A 353 -18.74 20.17 0.93
C THR A 353 -18.32 20.37 -0.54
N THR A 354 -17.04 20.18 -0.88
CA THR A 354 -16.59 20.13 -2.29
C THR A 354 -17.14 18.88 -2.97
N ARG A 355 -17.94 19.07 -4.04
CA ARG A 355 -18.53 17.99 -4.85
C ARG A 355 -17.55 17.45 -5.86
#